data_AF-A0A087UF00-F1
#
_entry.id   AF-A0A087UF00-F1
#
_cell.length_a   1.000
_cell.length_b   1.000
_cell.length_c   1.000
_cell.angle_alpha   90.00
_cell.angle_beta   90.00
_cell.angle_gamma   90.00
#
_symmetry.space_group_name_H-M   'P 1'
#
loop_
_entity.id
_entity.type
_entity.pdbx_description
1 polymer ?
#
loop_
_entity_poly.entity_id
_entity_poly.type
_entity_poly.pdbx_seq_one_letter_code
_entity_poly.pdbx_strand_id
1 'polypeptide(L)'
;MYALMSLKEKCLRLILDAGFVVLRSKAFEMLSKDSVMDIVTNPCLNIGSELMVFEALLRWAPMQCCRMGNQVTEANILHELEPFLKYVCFDDMSDTEKSALPAAVLSCVEPNNRNRLPLCVPDTLMAYTYCLGFQIDQEYTELIADSLCCVRFSFDTSLYIIGIKFVVAVSEFPHHFPLTLVKESATASSNMFTINLASASWKEGLHLNDRKRYEALIRLRQPCHLEAKTVYKMYSVDRTQNAQCPKTQLLSKTVLTEWGRVNISLHSQSIWGITGFHFICDTGSVSK
;
A
#
# COMPACT_ATOMS: atom_id res chain seq x y z
N MET A 1 -22.09 23.34 15.15
CA MET A 1 -21.30 22.36 15.94
C MET A 1 -21.36 20.95 15.32
N TYR A 2 -22.53 20.44 14.91
CA TYR A 2 -22.68 19.11 14.27
C TYR A 2 -21.83 18.88 13.00
N ALA A 3 -21.67 19.89 12.14
CA ALA A 3 -20.88 19.75 10.90
C ALA A 3 -19.38 19.48 11.15
N LEU A 4 -18.80 20.05 12.22
CA LEU A 4 -17.39 19.86 12.58
C LEU A 4 -17.14 18.48 13.19
N MET A 5 -18.14 17.93 13.91
CA MET A 5 -18.06 16.56 14.44
C MET A 5 -18.07 15.53 13.30
N SER A 6 -18.99 15.67 12.34
CA SER A 6 -19.04 14.79 11.18
C SER A 6 -17.76 14.87 10.34
N LEU A 7 -17.17 16.06 10.19
CA LEU A 7 -15.89 16.22 9.52
C LEU A 7 -14.76 15.54 10.30
N LYS A 8 -14.69 15.73 11.62
CA LYS A 8 -13.69 15.06 12.49
C LYS A 8 -13.75 13.55 12.34
N GLU A 9 -14.95 12.96 12.38
CA GLU A 9 -15.16 11.51 12.23
C GLU A 9 -14.70 11.01 10.86
N LYS A 10 -15.05 11.72 9.78
CA LYS A 10 -14.61 11.37 8.42
C LYS A 10 -13.10 11.46 8.27
N CYS A 11 -12.47 12.52 8.80
CA CYS A 11 -11.02 12.68 8.76
C CYS A 11 -10.32 11.58 9.57
N LEU A 12 -10.79 11.29 10.79
CA LEU A 12 -10.24 10.21 11.60
C LEU A 12 -10.38 8.88 10.87
N ARG A 13 -11.54 8.59 10.26
CA ARG A 13 -11.73 7.36 9.50
C ARG A 13 -10.72 7.22 8.36
N LEU A 14 -10.48 8.28 7.60
CA LEU A 14 -9.46 8.28 6.54
C LEU A 14 -8.04 8.09 7.09
N ILE A 15 -7.73 8.71 8.23
CA ILE A 15 -6.44 8.53 8.92
C ILE A 15 -6.25 7.06 9.31
N LEU A 16 -7.28 6.43 9.88
CA LEU A 16 -7.24 5.03 10.29
C LEU A 16 -7.09 4.10 9.08
N ASP A 17 -7.88 4.35 8.02
CA ASP A 17 -7.85 3.59 6.76
C ASP A 17 -6.48 3.72 6.05
N ALA A 18 -5.79 4.85 6.21
CA ALA A 18 -4.47 5.13 5.65
C ALA A 18 -3.32 5.04 6.68
N GLY A 19 -3.51 4.34 7.80
CA GLY A 19 -2.56 4.28 8.92
C GLY A 19 -1.12 3.95 8.49
N PHE A 20 -0.97 3.00 7.57
CA PHE A 20 0.30 2.57 7.00
C PHE A 20 1.11 3.68 6.30
N VAL A 21 0.45 4.73 5.81
CA VAL A 21 1.08 5.96 5.27
C VAL A 21 1.17 7.03 6.35
N VAL A 22 0.09 7.27 7.09
CA VAL A 22 0.01 8.39 8.03
C VAL A 22 1.07 8.28 9.12
N LEU A 23 1.26 7.10 9.72
CA LEU A 23 2.25 6.88 10.78
C LEU A 23 3.70 7.14 10.33
N ARG A 24 3.98 7.06 9.03
CA ARG A 24 5.30 7.35 8.42
C ARG A 24 5.49 8.82 8.05
N SER A 25 4.41 9.60 8.07
CA SER A 25 4.46 11.00 7.62
C SER A 25 5.00 11.93 8.70
N LYS A 26 5.68 13.01 8.29
CA LYS A 26 6.07 14.12 9.18
C LYS A 26 4.85 14.83 9.78
N ALA A 27 3.71 14.77 9.11
CA ALA A 27 2.47 15.37 9.60
C ALA A 27 1.98 14.68 10.89
N PHE A 28 2.23 13.38 11.04
CA PHE A 28 1.91 12.66 12.29
C PHE A 28 2.72 13.19 13.47
N GLU A 29 4.01 13.48 13.28
CA GLU A 29 4.86 14.08 14.30
C GLU A 29 4.31 15.43 14.78
N MET A 30 3.52 16.13 13.94
CA MET A 30 2.91 17.43 14.22
C MET A 30 1.62 17.38 15.05
N LEU A 31 1.07 16.19 15.30
CA LEU A 31 -0.21 16.01 15.99
C LEU A 31 -0.12 16.29 17.50
N SER A 32 -1.24 16.73 18.07
CA SER A 32 -1.40 16.86 19.52
C SER A 32 -1.46 15.49 20.20
N LYS A 33 -1.12 15.44 21.50
CA LYS A 33 -1.17 14.22 22.32
C LYS A 33 -2.52 13.49 22.23
N ASP A 34 -3.62 14.24 22.31
CA ASP A 34 -4.97 13.69 22.21
C ASP A 34 -5.25 13.07 20.83
N SER A 35 -4.77 13.70 19.76
CA SER A 35 -4.97 13.19 18.39
C SER A 35 -4.16 11.92 18.15
N VAL A 36 -2.93 11.87 18.66
CA VAL A 36 -2.10 10.64 18.64
C VAL A 36 -2.78 9.54 19.43
N MET A 37 -3.35 9.86 20.59
CA MET A 37 -4.08 8.90 21.41
C MET A 37 -5.31 8.34 20.68
N ASP A 38 -6.13 9.22 20.06
CA ASP A 38 -7.30 8.84 19.26
C ASP A 38 -6.94 7.87 18.12
N ILE A 39 -5.74 8.00 17.54
CA ILE A 39 -5.26 7.15 16.44
C ILE A 39 -4.71 5.82 16.99
N VAL A 40 -3.75 5.87 17.92
CA VAL A 40 -2.99 4.69 18.38
C VAL A 40 -3.88 3.71 19.12
N THR A 41 -4.85 4.20 19.89
CA THR A 41 -5.78 3.36 20.66
C THR A 41 -6.83 2.68 19.79
N ASN A 42 -6.99 3.10 18.54
CA ASN A 42 -8.08 2.66 17.69
C ASN A 42 -7.80 1.28 17.07
N PRO A 43 -8.69 0.29 17.27
CA PRO A 43 -8.51 -1.05 16.70
C PRO A 43 -8.62 -1.11 15.17
N CYS A 44 -9.22 -0.09 14.54
CA CYS A 44 -9.36 0.01 13.09
C CYS A 44 -8.15 0.65 12.40
N LEU A 45 -7.08 0.98 13.14
CA LEU A 45 -5.86 1.55 12.56
C LEU A 45 -5.21 0.52 11.61
N ASN A 46 -5.20 0.84 10.33
CA ASN A 46 -4.78 -0.05 9.26
C ASN A 46 -3.26 -0.02 9.06
N ILE A 47 -2.56 -0.98 9.65
CA ILE A 47 -1.09 -1.06 9.69
C ILE A 47 -0.61 -2.47 9.36
N GLY A 48 0.62 -2.59 8.84
CA GLY A 48 1.22 -3.89 8.56
C GLY A 48 1.91 -4.54 9.76
N SER A 49 2.29 -3.74 10.74
CA SER A 49 2.95 -4.20 11.97
C SER A 49 2.81 -3.15 13.07
N GLU A 50 2.71 -3.61 14.32
CA GLU A 50 2.74 -2.75 15.51
C GLU A 50 4.08 -2.04 15.68
N LEU A 51 5.16 -2.55 15.10
CA LEU A 51 6.45 -1.84 15.10
C LEU A 51 6.29 -0.45 14.47
N MET A 52 5.42 -0.31 13.45
CA MET A 52 5.15 0.98 12.82
C MET A 52 4.52 2.00 13.79
N VAL A 53 3.68 1.54 14.71
CA VAL A 53 3.05 2.40 15.72
C VAL A 53 4.10 2.87 16.71
N PHE A 54 4.93 1.95 17.18
CA PHE A 54 6.02 2.28 18.10
C PHE A 54 7.01 3.26 17.48
N GLU A 55 7.48 3.00 16.26
CA GLU A 55 8.40 3.90 15.54
C GLU A 55 7.80 5.30 15.33
N ALA A 56 6.50 5.38 15.02
CA ALA A 56 5.81 6.65 14.84
C ALA A 56 5.75 7.44 16.16
N LEU A 57 5.45 6.77 17.27
CA LEU A 57 5.47 7.36 18.60
C LEU A 57 6.88 7.82 18.99
N LEU A 58 7.90 7.01 18.70
CA LEU A 58 9.30 7.34 18.98
C LEU A 58 9.77 8.57 18.21
N ARG A 59 9.27 8.81 16.99
CA ARG A 59 9.49 10.06 16.25
C ARG A 59 8.69 11.24 16.82
N TRP A 60 7.46 11.00 17.27
CA TRP A 60 6.58 12.03 17.80
C TRP A 60 7.02 12.56 19.18
N ALA A 61 7.49 11.70 20.08
CA ALA A 61 7.80 12.08 21.47
C ALA A 61 8.87 13.19 21.61
N PRO A 62 10.00 13.17 20.87
CA PRO A 62 10.95 14.29 20.86
C PRO A 62 10.31 15.61 20.44
N MET A 63 9.41 15.59 19.44
CA MET A 63 8.69 16.78 18.99
C MET A 63 7.74 17.31 20.06
N GLN A 64 7.13 16.42 20.84
CA GLN A 64 6.31 16.80 21.98
C GLN A 64 7.15 17.42 23.11
N CYS A 65 8.32 16.86 23.44
CA CYS A 65 9.25 17.46 24.39
C CYS A 65 9.59 18.91 24.00
N CYS A 66 9.92 19.13 22.71
CA CYS A 66 10.19 20.47 22.17
C CYS A 66 9.00 21.42 22.35
N ARG A 67 7.76 20.98 22.08
CA ARG A 67 6.55 21.80 22.25
C ARG A 67 6.29 22.20 23.69
N MET A 68 6.60 21.30 24.63
CA MET A 68 6.44 21.55 26.06
C MET A 68 7.59 22.38 26.64
N GLY A 69 8.64 22.69 25.87
CA GLY A 69 9.83 23.39 26.34
C GLY A 69 10.77 22.52 27.18
N ASN A 70 10.63 21.19 27.11
CA ASN A 70 11.47 20.24 27.81
C ASN A 70 12.75 19.94 27.01
N GLN A 71 13.85 19.64 27.71
CA GLN A 71 15.04 19.12 27.05
C GLN A 71 14.77 17.75 26.43
N VAL A 72 15.30 17.51 25.23
CA VAL A 72 15.16 16.23 24.52
C VAL A 72 16.18 15.24 25.08
N THR A 73 15.86 14.66 26.23
CA THR A 73 16.63 13.58 26.88
C THR A 73 15.87 12.26 26.80
N GLU A 74 16.57 11.13 26.93
CA GLU A 74 15.94 9.80 26.91
C GLU A 74 14.83 9.66 27.95
N ALA A 75 15.07 10.14 29.18
CA ALA A 75 14.07 10.11 30.26
C ALA A 75 12.80 10.90 29.91
N ASN A 76 12.94 12.09 29.30
CA ASN A 76 11.79 12.90 28.92
C ASN A 76 11.04 12.28 27.72
N ILE A 77 11.75 11.69 26.77
CA ILE A 77 11.14 10.95 25.65
C ILE A 77 10.34 9.77 26.18
N LEU A 78 10.92 8.95 27.06
CA LEU A 78 10.24 7.81 27.67
C LEU A 78 9.00 8.25 28.46
N HIS A 79 9.09 9.36 29.20
CA HIS A 79 7.95 9.94 29.91
C HIS A 79 6.78 10.32 28.97
N GLU A 80 7.07 10.89 27.80
CA GLU A 80 6.02 11.21 26.83
C GLU A 80 5.47 9.96 26.12
N LEU A 81 6.25 8.90 25.98
CA LEU A 81 5.82 7.64 25.37
C LEU A 81 4.96 6.79 26.30
N GLU A 82 5.25 6.79 27.60
CA GLU A 82 4.64 5.91 28.62
C GLU A 82 3.10 5.80 28.53
N PRO A 83 2.32 6.89 28.36
CA PRO A 83 0.87 6.79 28.26
C PRO A 83 0.36 5.95 27.08
N PHE A 84 1.16 5.82 26.03
CA PHE A 84 0.81 5.13 24.79
C PHE A 84 1.23 3.66 24.78
N LEU A 85 2.28 3.29 25.53
CA LEU A 85 2.90 1.96 25.43
C LEU A 85 1.90 0.82 25.69
N LYS A 86 0.99 0.99 26.63
CA LYS A 86 -0.08 0.02 26.92
C LYS A 86 -1.07 -0.22 25.77
N TYR A 87 -1.06 0.62 24.73
CA TYR A 87 -1.93 0.52 23.56
C TYR A 87 -1.23 -0.02 22.31
N VAL A 88 0.08 -0.25 22.39
CA VAL A 88 0.85 -0.93 21.35
C VAL A 88 0.79 -2.43 21.63
N CYS A 89 0.37 -3.23 20.64
CA CYS A 89 0.21 -4.68 20.81
C CYS A 89 1.56 -5.37 20.55
N PHE A 90 2.49 -5.27 21.51
CA PHE A 90 3.82 -5.86 21.36
C PHE A 90 3.79 -7.37 21.12
N ASP A 91 2.76 -8.08 21.62
CA ASP A 91 2.59 -9.50 21.38
C ASP A 91 2.43 -9.86 19.90
N ASP A 92 1.84 -8.96 19.10
CA ASP A 92 1.65 -9.12 17.64
C ASP A 92 2.92 -8.84 16.82
N MET A 93 3.99 -8.33 17.45
CA MET A 93 5.27 -8.15 16.77
C MET A 93 6.01 -9.49 16.64
N SER A 94 6.65 -9.70 15.50
CA SER A 94 7.58 -10.81 15.31
C SER A 94 8.80 -10.70 16.23
N ASP A 95 9.48 -11.82 16.49
CA ASP A 95 10.68 -11.84 17.33
C ASP A 95 11.80 -10.92 16.78
N THR A 96 11.89 -10.82 15.44
CA THR A 96 12.82 -9.91 14.78
C THR A 96 12.50 -8.45 15.10
N GLU A 97 11.23 -8.06 15.05
CA GLU A 97 10.79 -6.71 15.39
C GLU A 97 10.99 -6.41 16.87
N LYS A 98 10.66 -7.36 17.76
CA LYS A 98 10.89 -7.22 19.21
C LYS A 98 12.36 -7.00 19.53
N SER A 99 13.26 -7.72 18.86
CA SER A 99 14.72 -7.56 19.06
C SER A 99 15.25 -6.19 18.64
N ALA A 100 14.52 -5.44 17.80
CA ALA A 100 14.90 -4.09 17.38
C ALA A 100 14.46 -3.00 18.38
N LEU A 101 13.64 -3.36 19.38
CA LEU A 101 13.14 -2.41 20.38
C LEU A 101 14.14 -2.15 21.51
N PRO A 102 14.17 -0.92 22.07
CA PRO A 102 14.97 -0.64 23.26
C PRO A 102 14.52 -1.50 24.46
N ALA A 103 15.48 -2.09 25.17
CA ALA A 103 15.20 -2.97 26.32
C ALA A 103 14.36 -2.29 27.42
N ALA A 104 14.58 -1.00 27.64
CA ALA A 104 13.82 -0.20 28.61
C ALA A 104 12.31 -0.13 28.27
N VAL A 105 11.94 -0.22 26.99
CA VAL A 105 10.53 -0.23 26.57
C VAL A 105 9.92 -1.60 26.87
N LEU A 106 10.63 -2.68 26.53
CA LEU A 106 10.15 -4.05 26.75
C LEU A 106 9.89 -4.36 28.23
N SER A 107 10.65 -3.75 29.15
CA SER A 107 10.44 -3.91 30.60
C SER A 107 9.19 -3.22 31.15
N CYS A 108 8.61 -2.28 30.40
CA CYS A 108 7.46 -1.46 30.83
C CYS A 108 6.13 -1.91 30.20
N VAL A 109 6.14 -3.00 29.43
CA VAL A 109 4.99 -3.46 28.65
C VAL A 109 4.37 -4.67 29.33
N GLU A 110 3.08 -4.56 29.65
CA GLU A 110 2.25 -5.70 29.99
C GLU A 110 1.61 -6.29 28.72
N PRO A 111 1.42 -7.62 28.66
CA PRO A 111 0.69 -8.26 27.57
C PRO A 111 -0.70 -7.64 27.40
N ASN A 112 -1.12 -7.42 26.16
CA ASN A 112 -2.42 -6.83 25.86
C ASN A 112 -3.14 -7.64 24.80
N ASN A 113 -4.35 -8.13 25.13
CA ASN A 113 -5.20 -8.95 24.24
C ASN A 113 -5.94 -8.12 23.17
N ARG A 114 -5.34 -7.01 22.71
CA ARG A 114 -5.92 -6.21 21.64
C ARG A 114 -5.45 -6.77 20.30
N ASN A 115 -6.42 -6.98 19.42
CA ASN A 115 -6.15 -7.35 18.03
C ASN A 115 -6.57 -6.19 17.14
N ARG A 116 -5.66 -5.70 16.30
CA ARG A 116 -6.04 -4.78 15.22
C ARG A 116 -6.72 -5.52 14.08
N LEU A 117 -7.45 -4.78 13.26
CA LEU A 117 -7.95 -5.33 12.01
C LEU A 117 -6.79 -5.71 11.09
N PRO A 118 -6.89 -6.82 10.33
CA PRO A 118 -5.88 -7.18 9.35
C PRO A 118 -5.65 -6.07 8.33
N LEU A 119 -4.38 -5.84 7.97
CA LEU A 119 -4.00 -4.87 6.94
C LEU A 119 -4.77 -5.14 5.65
N CYS A 120 -5.49 -4.15 5.14
CA CYS A 120 -6.24 -4.25 3.90
C CYS A 120 -6.32 -2.91 3.15
N VAL A 121 -6.82 -2.91 1.92
CA VAL A 121 -7.12 -1.67 1.18
C VAL A 121 -8.63 -1.39 1.28
N PRO A 122 -9.07 -0.42 2.10
CA PRO A 122 -10.49 -0.14 2.28
C PRO A 122 -11.08 0.63 1.09
N ASP A 123 -12.39 0.49 0.87
CA ASP A 123 -13.13 1.18 -0.20
C ASP A 123 -12.98 2.70 -0.18
N THR A 124 -13.02 3.26 1.03
CA THR A 124 -12.86 4.69 1.30
C THR A 124 -11.57 5.24 0.73
N LEU A 125 -10.49 4.46 0.78
CA LEU A 125 -9.17 4.88 0.34
C LEU A 125 -9.06 4.96 -1.18
N MET A 126 -9.81 4.13 -1.92
CA MET A 126 -9.81 4.15 -3.39
C MET A 126 -10.25 5.49 -3.97
N ALA A 127 -11.14 6.21 -3.27
CA ALA A 127 -11.61 7.53 -3.69
C ALA A 127 -10.51 8.63 -3.65
N TYR A 128 -9.41 8.39 -2.94
CA TYR A 128 -8.30 9.32 -2.78
C TYR A 128 -7.02 8.83 -3.49
N THR A 129 -7.16 7.86 -4.41
CA THR A 129 -6.02 7.36 -5.20
C THR A 129 -5.77 8.15 -6.46
N TYR A 130 -4.51 8.21 -6.85
CA TYR A 130 -4.10 8.58 -8.19
C TYR A 130 -4.16 7.35 -9.11
N CYS A 131 -4.46 7.59 -10.38
CA CYS A 131 -4.56 6.53 -11.39
C CYS A 131 -3.64 6.84 -12.58
N LEU A 132 -2.73 5.93 -12.89
CA LEU A 132 -2.03 5.89 -14.17
C LEU A 132 -2.81 5.01 -15.14
N GLY A 133 -3.45 5.62 -16.13
CA GLY A 133 -4.28 4.93 -17.10
C GLY A 133 -3.49 4.38 -18.30
N PHE A 134 -3.95 3.24 -18.80
CA PHE A 134 -3.49 2.64 -20.05
C PHE A 134 -4.71 2.44 -20.97
N GLN A 135 -4.51 2.65 -22.26
CA GLN A 135 -5.50 2.34 -23.29
C GLN A 135 -5.27 0.93 -23.82
N ILE A 136 -6.36 0.25 -24.16
CA ILE A 136 -6.33 -1.05 -24.82
C ILE A 136 -6.06 -0.84 -26.30
N ASP A 137 -5.09 -1.57 -26.84
CA ASP A 137 -4.80 -1.66 -28.26
C ASP A 137 -5.57 -2.85 -28.90
N GLN A 138 -5.52 -2.99 -30.22
CA GLN A 138 -6.21 -4.06 -30.95
C GLN A 138 -5.46 -5.40 -30.90
N GLU A 139 -4.16 -5.39 -30.58
CA GLU A 139 -3.34 -6.60 -30.50
C GLU A 139 -3.64 -7.42 -29.23
N TYR A 140 -3.63 -8.75 -29.35
CA TYR A 140 -3.80 -9.70 -28.25
C TYR A 140 -2.65 -10.71 -28.23
N THR A 141 -2.25 -11.13 -27.02
CA THR A 141 -1.30 -12.25 -26.84
C THR A 141 -1.94 -13.35 -26.01
N GLU A 142 -1.63 -14.58 -26.36
CA GLU A 142 -1.95 -15.75 -25.54
C GLU A 142 -1.00 -15.85 -24.35
N LEU A 143 -1.51 -16.34 -23.23
CA LEU A 143 -0.68 -16.70 -22.08
C LEU A 143 -0.07 -18.09 -22.32
N ILE A 144 1.10 -18.12 -22.97
CA ILE A 144 1.79 -19.37 -23.30
C ILE A 144 2.60 -19.88 -22.08
N ALA A 145 2.08 -20.97 -21.51
CA ALA A 145 2.63 -22.00 -20.62
C ALA A 145 3.37 -21.65 -19.30
N ASP A 146 4.18 -20.60 -19.17
CA ASP A 146 5.03 -20.45 -17.95
C ASP A 146 4.77 -19.17 -17.15
N SER A 147 4.66 -18.02 -17.81
CA SER A 147 4.19 -16.76 -17.24
C SER A 147 4.18 -15.70 -18.34
N LEU A 148 3.21 -14.78 -18.29
CA LEU A 148 3.21 -13.59 -19.11
C LEU A 148 3.77 -12.43 -18.29
N CYS A 149 4.88 -11.83 -18.73
CA CYS A 149 5.34 -10.56 -18.18
C CYS A 149 4.40 -9.44 -18.65
N CYS A 150 3.43 -9.09 -17.81
CA CYS A 150 2.41 -8.08 -18.10
C CYS A 150 3.01 -6.69 -18.23
N VAL A 151 3.95 -6.34 -17.35
CA VAL A 151 4.64 -5.05 -17.38
C VAL A 151 5.98 -5.13 -16.66
N ARG A 152 6.95 -4.35 -17.12
CA ARG A 152 8.17 -4.03 -16.37
C ARG A 152 8.29 -2.52 -16.24
N PHE A 153 8.35 -1.99 -15.03
CA PHE A 153 8.25 -0.55 -14.78
C PHE A 153 9.06 -0.10 -13.55
N SER A 154 9.27 1.21 -13.44
CA SER A 154 9.77 1.87 -12.24
C SER A 154 9.11 3.24 -12.09
N PHE A 155 9.02 3.73 -10.86
CA PHE A 155 8.59 5.09 -10.56
C PHE A 155 9.78 5.97 -10.20
N ASP A 156 9.71 7.27 -10.45
CA ASP A 156 10.75 8.22 -10.03
C ASP A 156 10.65 8.62 -8.54
N THR A 157 9.49 8.41 -7.92
CA THR A 157 9.22 8.63 -6.50
C THR A 157 8.67 7.37 -5.82
N SER A 158 8.87 7.27 -4.51
CA SER A 158 8.34 6.18 -3.70
C SER A 158 6.83 6.34 -3.50
N LEU A 159 6.09 5.24 -3.56
CA LEU A 159 4.63 5.24 -3.47
C LEU A 159 4.09 3.92 -2.95
N TYR A 160 2.81 3.87 -2.65
CA TYR A 160 2.08 2.65 -2.35
C TYR A 160 1.15 2.34 -3.51
N ILE A 161 1.35 1.21 -4.18
CA ILE A 161 0.30 0.65 -5.04
C ILE A 161 -0.74 0.02 -4.11
N ILE A 162 -2.01 0.35 -4.33
CA ILE A 162 -3.12 -0.22 -3.57
C ILE A 162 -4.14 -0.96 -4.45
N GLY A 163 -4.04 -0.78 -5.76
CA GLY A 163 -4.86 -1.52 -6.71
C GLY A 163 -4.36 -1.45 -8.13
N ILE A 164 -4.88 -2.36 -8.95
CA ILE A 164 -4.54 -2.51 -10.37
C ILE A 164 -5.85 -2.69 -11.13
N LYS A 165 -5.98 -2.06 -12.29
CA LYS A 165 -7.02 -2.45 -13.26
C LYS A 165 -6.43 -3.39 -14.27
N PHE A 166 -7.10 -4.52 -14.47
CA PHE A 166 -6.65 -5.58 -15.34
C PHE A 166 -7.78 -6.03 -16.28
N VAL A 167 -7.40 -6.37 -17.50
CA VAL A 167 -8.28 -6.86 -18.55
C VAL A 167 -7.74 -8.17 -19.09
N VAL A 168 -8.63 -9.13 -19.25
CA VAL A 168 -8.34 -10.44 -19.83
C VAL A 168 -9.49 -10.87 -20.74
N ALA A 169 -9.20 -11.61 -21.79
CA ALA A 169 -10.17 -12.27 -22.66
C ALA A 169 -10.08 -13.79 -22.44
N VAL A 170 -11.15 -14.36 -21.88
CA VAL A 170 -11.27 -15.80 -21.57
C VAL A 170 -12.67 -16.28 -21.95
N SER A 171 -12.80 -17.56 -22.29
CA SER A 171 -14.12 -18.19 -22.49
C SER A 171 -14.85 -18.39 -21.16
N GLU A 172 -14.11 -18.84 -20.15
CA GLU A 172 -14.58 -19.02 -18.78
C GLU A 172 -13.49 -18.55 -17.80
N PHE A 173 -13.89 -17.90 -16.70
CA PHE A 173 -12.93 -17.38 -15.75
C PHE A 173 -12.35 -18.52 -14.86
N PRO A 174 -11.02 -18.75 -14.85
CA PRO A 174 -10.45 -19.86 -14.12
C PRO A 174 -10.49 -19.64 -12.60
N HIS A 175 -10.61 -20.72 -11.83
CA HIS A 175 -10.63 -20.67 -10.35
C HIS A 175 -9.33 -20.12 -9.73
N HIS A 176 -8.23 -20.07 -10.49
CA HIS A 176 -6.95 -19.58 -10.01
C HIS A 176 -6.21 -18.83 -11.14
N PHE A 177 -6.13 -17.49 -10.99
CA PHE A 177 -5.45 -16.61 -11.94
C PHE A 177 -4.61 -15.58 -11.17
N PRO A 178 -3.35 -15.85 -10.85
CA PRO A 178 -2.53 -14.97 -10.03
C PRO A 178 -1.83 -13.90 -10.86
N LEU A 179 -1.74 -12.72 -10.27
CA LEU A 179 -0.86 -11.63 -10.69
C LEU A 179 0.24 -11.46 -9.64
N THR A 180 1.48 -11.56 -10.05
CA THR A 180 2.65 -11.53 -9.16
C THR A 180 3.52 -10.33 -9.47
N LEU A 181 3.68 -9.43 -8.50
CA LEU A 181 4.63 -8.32 -8.56
C LEU A 181 5.94 -8.74 -7.92
N VAL A 182 7.05 -8.55 -8.64
CA VAL A 182 8.39 -8.94 -8.22
C VAL A 182 9.29 -7.72 -8.26
N LYS A 183 9.99 -7.43 -7.16
CA LYS A 183 11.10 -6.47 -7.14
C LYS A 183 12.29 -7.07 -7.88
N GLU A 184 12.76 -6.41 -8.94
CA GLU A 184 13.95 -6.84 -9.67
C GLU A 184 15.19 -6.40 -8.88
N SER A 185 15.75 -7.33 -8.10
CA SER A 185 17.00 -7.13 -7.36
C SER A 185 18.20 -7.64 -8.17
N ALA A 186 19.37 -7.01 -8.00
CA ALA A 186 20.65 -7.52 -8.49
C ALA A 186 21.14 -8.75 -7.69
N THR A 187 20.58 -8.97 -6.49
CA THR A 187 20.85 -10.12 -5.62
C THR A 187 19.66 -11.08 -5.60
N ALA A 188 19.89 -12.37 -5.36
CA ALA A 188 18.92 -13.44 -5.53
C ALA A 188 17.66 -13.38 -4.63
N SER A 189 17.58 -12.47 -3.65
CA SER A 189 16.37 -12.26 -2.85
C SER A 189 15.40 -11.32 -3.58
N SER A 190 14.35 -11.91 -4.17
CA SER A 190 13.25 -11.14 -4.78
C SER A 190 12.08 -11.03 -3.80
N ASN A 191 11.67 -9.81 -3.48
CA ASN A 191 10.40 -9.58 -2.79
C ASN A 191 9.27 -9.84 -3.79
N MET A 192 8.40 -10.79 -3.47
CA MET A 192 7.32 -11.24 -4.33
C MET A 192 5.96 -10.99 -3.67
N PHE A 193 5.07 -10.27 -4.36
CA PHE A 193 3.70 -10.02 -3.93
C PHE A 193 2.75 -10.70 -4.91
N THR A 194 2.00 -11.70 -4.46
CA THR A 194 1.06 -12.45 -5.31
C THR A 194 -0.38 -12.11 -4.97
N ILE A 195 -1.18 -11.83 -6.00
CA ILE A 195 -2.59 -11.44 -5.90
C ILE A 195 -3.40 -12.47 -6.69
N ASN A 196 -4.36 -13.15 -6.06
CA ASN A 196 -5.26 -14.06 -6.78
C ASN A 196 -6.41 -13.27 -7.43
N LEU A 197 -6.38 -13.11 -8.75
CA LEU A 197 -7.38 -12.36 -9.49
C LEU A 197 -8.75 -13.08 -9.57
N ALA A 198 -8.82 -14.38 -9.26
CA ALA A 198 -10.10 -15.10 -9.19
C ALA A 198 -11.00 -14.65 -8.03
N SER A 199 -10.43 -13.95 -7.05
CA SER A 199 -11.21 -13.33 -5.97
C SER A 199 -11.71 -11.92 -6.29
N ALA A 200 -11.34 -11.36 -7.45
CA ALA A 200 -11.73 -10.02 -7.85
C ALA A 200 -13.15 -9.98 -8.41
N SER A 201 -13.85 -8.85 -8.23
CA SER A 201 -15.12 -8.60 -8.88
C SER A 201 -14.88 -8.17 -10.34
N TRP A 202 -15.29 -9.01 -11.28
CA TRP A 202 -15.14 -8.79 -12.72
C TRP A 202 -16.39 -8.17 -13.33
N LYS A 203 -16.19 -7.22 -14.23
CA LYS A 203 -17.22 -6.68 -15.11
C LYS A 203 -17.05 -7.32 -16.50
N GLU A 204 -18.07 -8.04 -16.94
CA GLU A 204 -18.13 -8.53 -18.31
C GLU A 204 -18.27 -7.35 -19.27
N GLY A 205 -17.44 -7.36 -20.31
CA GLY A 205 -17.36 -6.33 -21.33
C GLY A 205 -17.79 -6.85 -22.70
N LEU A 206 -16.96 -6.58 -23.70
CA LEU A 206 -17.25 -6.90 -25.10
C LEU A 206 -17.05 -8.40 -25.37
N HIS A 207 -17.92 -8.99 -26.19
CA HIS A 207 -17.69 -10.32 -26.77
C HIS A 207 -16.69 -10.21 -27.92
N LEU A 208 -15.68 -11.08 -27.91
CA LEU A 208 -14.59 -11.17 -28.89
C LEU A 208 -14.60 -12.60 -29.43
N ASN A 209 -15.36 -12.83 -30.51
CA ASN A 209 -15.61 -14.19 -31.04
C ASN A 209 -16.16 -15.11 -29.93
N ASP A 210 -15.53 -16.27 -29.69
CA ASP A 210 -15.90 -17.24 -28.64
C ASP A 210 -15.36 -16.88 -27.24
N ARG A 211 -14.82 -15.67 -27.06
CA ARG A 211 -14.26 -15.20 -25.79
C ARG A 211 -15.01 -13.98 -25.29
N LYS A 212 -15.01 -13.81 -23.97
CA LYS A 212 -15.57 -12.64 -23.30
C LYS A 212 -14.43 -11.82 -22.71
N ARG A 213 -14.47 -10.51 -22.94
CA ARG A 213 -13.55 -9.57 -22.28
C ARG A 213 -14.04 -9.30 -20.87
N TYR A 214 -13.21 -9.57 -19.87
CA TYR A 214 -13.46 -9.25 -18.47
C TYR A 214 -12.51 -8.16 -18.02
N GLU A 215 -13.03 -7.18 -17.28
CA GLU A 215 -12.26 -6.12 -16.64
C GLU A 215 -12.49 -6.14 -15.13
N ALA A 216 -11.43 -6.03 -14.34
CA ALA A 216 -11.53 -5.93 -12.89
C ALA A 216 -10.66 -4.81 -12.34
N LEU A 217 -11.20 -4.12 -11.33
CA LEU A 217 -10.43 -3.31 -10.41
C LEU A 217 -10.02 -4.19 -9.23
N ILE A 218 -8.77 -4.63 -9.25
CA ILE A 218 -8.19 -5.52 -8.26
C ILE A 218 -7.60 -4.67 -7.15
N ARG A 219 -8.17 -4.79 -5.94
CA ARG A 219 -7.56 -4.21 -4.74
C ARG A 219 -6.51 -5.17 -4.22
N LEU A 220 -5.38 -4.61 -3.80
CA LEU A 220 -4.38 -5.44 -3.15
C LEU A 220 -4.90 -5.86 -1.78
N ARG A 221 -4.58 -7.09 -1.37
CA ARG A 221 -4.84 -7.54 0.01
C ARG A 221 -4.09 -6.68 1.01
N GLN A 222 -2.94 -6.14 0.63
CA GLN A 222 -2.14 -5.21 1.41
C GLN A 222 -1.52 -4.17 0.47
N PRO A 223 -1.44 -2.89 0.87
CA PRO A 223 -0.68 -1.89 0.13
C PRO A 223 0.77 -2.35 -0.12
N CYS A 224 1.25 -2.20 -1.35
CA CYS A 224 2.61 -2.56 -1.71
C CYS A 224 3.46 -1.29 -1.84
N HIS A 225 4.44 -1.12 -0.96
CA HIS A 225 5.39 -0.01 -1.04
C HIS A 225 6.38 -0.25 -2.18
N LEU A 226 6.47 0.71 -3.08
CA LEU A 226 7.44 0.74 -4.17
C LEU A 226 8.48 1.82 -3.88
N GLU A 227 9.75 1.43 -3.93
CA GLU A 227 10.89 2.32 -3.79
C GLU A 227 11.12 3.10 -5.09
N ALA A 228 11.43 4.39 -4.97
CA ALA A 228 11.85 5.21 -6.09
C ALA A 228 12.99 4.55 -6.89
N LYS A 229 12.89 4.60 -8.21
CA LYS A 229 13.86 4.11 -9.21
C LYS A 229 14.13 2.61 -9.18
N THR A 230 13.45 1.85 -8.33
CA THR A 230 13.51 0.39 -8.34
C THR A 230 12.65 -0.16 -9.48
N VAL A 231 13.18 -1.17 -10.18
CA VAL A 231 12.45 -1.85 -11.26
C VAL A 231 11.60 -2.98 -10.68
N TYR A 232 10.35 -3.02 -11.12
CA TYR A 232 9.38 -4.05 -10.76
C TYR A 232 8.86 -4.75 -12.01
N LYS A 233 8.59 -6.05 -11.88
CA LYS A 233 7.99 -6.88 -12.92
C LYS A 233 6.67 -7.44 -12.42
N MET A 234 5.64 -7.34 -13.25
CA MET A 234 4.34 -7.93 -12.97
C MET A 234 4.11 -9.10 -13.92
N TYR A 235 3.82 -10.26 -13.36
CA TYR A 235 3.61 -11.51 -14.09
C TYR A 235 2.19 -12.00 -13.89
N SER A 236 1.58 -12.52 -14.94
CA SER A 236 0.37 -13.33 -14.85
C SER A 236 0.73 -14.78 -15.13
N VAL A 237 0.17 -15.70 -14.34
CA VAL A 237 0.33 -17.15 -14.59
C VAL A 237 -1.04 -17.72 -14.91
N ASP A 238 -1.20 -18.28 -16.11
CA ASP A 238 -2.40 -19.04 -16.46
C ASP A 238 -2.05 -20.51 -16.66
N ARG A 239 -2.59 -21.36 -15.80
CA ARG A 239 -2.41 -22.82 -15.90
C ARG A 239 -3.39 -23.47 -16.87
N THR A 240 -4.43 -22.74 -17.28
CA THR A 240 -5.49 -23.23 -18.17
C THR A 240 -5.22 -22.95 -19.65
N GLN A 241 -4.19 -22.13 -19.96
CA GLN A 241 -3.70 -21.81 -21.30
C GLN A 241 -4.76 -21.21 -22.25
N ASN A 242 -5.85 -20.67 -21.71
CA ASN A 242 -6.98 -20.15 -22.49
C ASN A 242 -7.18 -18.64 -22.32
N ALA A 243 -6.38 -17.99 -21.46
CA ALA A 243 -6.42 -16.54 -21.31
C ALA A 243 -5.62 -15.84 -22.41
N GLN A 244 -6.20 -14.75 -22.91
CA GLN A 244 -5.53 -13.74 -23.72
C GLN A 244 -5.52 -12.42 -22.99
N CYS A 245 -4.39 -11.72 -23.03
CA CYS A 245 -4.32 -10.34 -22.56
C CYS A 245 -4.22 -9.41 -23.76
N PRO A 246 -5.03 -8.34 -23.82
CA PRO A 246 -4.84 -7.31 -24.83
C PRO A 246 -3.52 -6.58 -24.58
N LYS A 247 -2.88 -6.13 -25.65
CA LYS A 247 -1.82 -5.15 -25.56
C LYS A 247 -2.39 -3.84 -25.06
N THR A 248 -1.63 -3.15 -24.25
CA THR A 248 -2.03 -1.89 -23.64
C THR A 248 -0.91 -0.88 -23.83
N GLN A 249 -1.29 0.39 -23.93
CA GLN A 249 -0.37 1.49 -24.10
C GLN A 249 -0.61 2.53 -23.03
N LEU A 250 0.47 3.02 -22.42
CA LEU A 250 0.39 4.05 -21.40
C LEU A 250 -0.12 5.37 -21.99
N LEU A 251 -1.19 5.92 -21.40
CA LEU A 251 -1.79 7.18 -21.86
C LEU A 251 -0.90 8.39 -21.55
N SER A 252 -0.32 8.41 -20.35
CA SER A 252 0.59 9.46 -19.90
C SER A 252 1.69 8.88 -19.03
N LYS A 253 2.93 9.31 -19.28
CA LYS A 253 4.08 8.97 -18.42
C LYS A 253 4.08 9.71 -17.10
N THR A 254 3.27 10.76 -16.97
CA THR A 254 3.26 11.65 -15.82
C THR A 254 1.85 11.79 -15.26
N VAL A 255 1.73 11.66 -13.94
CA VAL A 255 0.53 12.07 -13.20
C VAL A 255 0.90 13.26 -12.32
N LEU A 256 0.08 14.30 -12.37
CA LEU A 256 0.18 15.44 -11.46
C LEU A 256 -0.55 15.08 -10.17
N THR A 257 0.16 15.20 -9.06
CA THR A 257 -0.37 15.02 -7.71
C THR A 257 -0.24 16.33 -6.95
N GLU A 258 -0.89 16.42 -5.80
CA GLU A 258 -0.74 17.56 -4.89
C GLU A 258 0.71 17.75 -4.41
N TRP A 259 1.54 16.70 -4.52
CA TRP A 259 2.92 16.66 -4.04
C TRP A 259 3.95 16.81 -5.16
N GLY A 260 3.50 16.97 -6.40
CA GLY A 260 4.36 17.17 -7.56
C GLY A 260 4.05 16.24 -8.72
N ARG A 261 5.08 15.91 -9.49
CA ARG A 261 4.97 15.03 -10.66
C ARG A 261 5.41 13.64 -10.27
N VAL A 262 4.59 12.64 -10.60
CA VAL A 262 4.95 11.22 -10.51
C VAL A 262 5.14 10.72 -11.93
N ASN A 263 6.34 10.23 -12.26
CA ASN A 263 6.68 9.69 -13.56
C ASN A 263 6.86 8.17 -13.49
N ILE A 264 6.28 7.47 -14.47
CA ILE A 264 6.51 6.05 -14.69
C ILE A 264 7.45 5.85 -15.88
N SER A 265 8.46 5.01 -15.69
CA SER A 265 9.35 4.51 -16.74
C SER A 265 8.96 3.07 -17.05
N LEU A 266 8.74 2.79 -18.33
CA LEU A 266 8.44 1.45 -18.83
C LEU A 266 9.72 0.84 -19.40
N HIS A 267 10.02 -0.39 -18.97
CA HIS A 267 11.21 -1.13 -19.37
C HIS A 267 10.89 -2.40 -20.17
N SER A 268 9.61 -2.62 -20.49
CA SER A 268 9.14 -3.64 -21.43
C SER A 268 8.73 -2.98 -22.75
N GLN A 269 8.95 -3.68 -23.88
CA GLN A 269 8.52 -3.20 -25.20
C GLN A 269 7.00 -3.24 -25.37
N SER A 270 6.35 -4.19 -24.69
CA SER A 270 4.90 -4.38 -24.68
C SER A 270 4.39 -4.44 -23.25
N ILE A 271 3.11 -4.10 -23.09
CA ILE A 271 2.37 -4.15 -21.83
C ILE A 271 1.07 -4.90 -22.09
N TRP A 272 0.71 -5.81 -21.20
CA TRP A 272 -0.39 -6.74 -21.44
C TRP A 272 -1.38 -6.73 -20.29
N GLY A 273 -2.66 -6.53 -20.61
CA GLY A 273 -3.79 -6.61 -19.68
C GLY A 273 -3.89 -5.47 -18.66
N ILE A 274 -2.83 -4.70 -18.40
CA ILE A 274 -2.86 -3.61 -17.42
C ILE A 274 -3.56 -2.39 -18.01
N THR A 275 -4.68 -1.98 -17.41
CA THR A 275 -5.41 -0.75 -17.80
C THR A 275 -5.29 0.38 -16.78
N GLY A 276 -4.73 0.11 -15.59
CA GLY A 276 -4.56 1.12 -14.56
C GLY A 276 -3.69 0.71 -13.38
N PHE A 277 -2.88 1.64 -12.87
CA PHE A 277 -2.28 1.54 -11.53
C PHE A 277 -2.92 2.55 -10.59
N HIS A 278 -3.46 2.06 -9.47
CA HIS A 278 -3.99 2.88 -8.38
C HIS A 278 -2.96 2.99 -7.26
N PHE A 279 -2.56 4.21 -6.94
CA PHE A 279 -1.50 4.45 -5.96
C PHE A 279 -1.73 5.69 -5.10
N ILE A 280 -0.96 5.75 -4.02
CA ILE A 280 -0.86 6.89 -3.09
C ILE A 280 0.63 7.26 -2.99
N CYS A 281 0.95 8.55 -3.06
CA CYS A 281 2.32 9.03 -2.90
C CYS A 281 2.82 8.79 -1.46
N ASP A 282 4.08 8.37 -1.33
CA ASP A 282 4.76 8.36 -0.05
C ASP A 282 5.19 9.79 0.28
N THR A 283 4.69 10.34 1.39
CA THR A 283 4.94 11.73 1.80
C THR A 283 6.23 11.88 2.60
N GLY A 284 6.94 10.77 2.87
CA GLY A 284 8.12 10.73 3.73
C GLY A 284 9.42 11.26 3.12
N SER A 285 9.52 11.41 1.80
CA SER A 285 10.79 11.70 1.12
C SER A 285 10.73 12.92 0.19
N VAL A 286 10.33 14.08 0.72
CA VAL A 286 10.68 15.35 0.06
C VAL A 286 12.16 15.64 0.35
N SER A 287 13.05 15.01 -0.41
CA SER A 287 14.43 15.48 -0.56
C SER A 287 14.37 16.81 -1.30
N LYS A 288 14.62 17.91 -0.58
CA LYS A 288 14.91 19.22 -1.17
C LYS A 288 16.24 19.17 -1.92
#